data_AF-A0A257JGR9-F1
#
_entry.id   AF-A0A257JGR9-F1
#
_cell.length_a   1.000
_cell.length_b   1.000
_cell.length_c   1.000
_cell.angle_alpha   90.00
_cell.angle_beta   90.00
_cell.angle_gamma   90.00
#
_symmetry.space_group_name_H-M   'P 1'
#
loop_
_entity.id
_entity.type
_entity.pdbx_description
1 polymer ?
#
loop_
_entity_poly.entity_id
_entity_poly.type
_entity_poly.pdbx_seq_one_letter_code
_entity_poly.pdbx_strand_id
1 'polypeptide(L)'
;MSRRTHSLARRWTGAATGLAALLIAMPAPAQPGTDAAKAAASAPAAPQRRSGLADMSPALQALQREDSQNPGFLAVQDGQALWATAAGAAQKSCASCHGEPARSLAGVAARYPAWDSASGRALNLGGRVNACRVRHQQATPGAVDSSELLAGTALIGLQSRGQPIAPPDDARLAPLRAQGQAIWQ
;
A
#
# COMPACT_ATOMS: atom_id res chain seq x y z
N MET A 1 21.22 -55.86 -18.48
CA MET A 1 20.62 -56.15 -19.81
C MET A 1 20.29 -54.82 -20.47
N SER A 2 20.84 -54.59 -21.65
CA SER A 2 20.99 -53.30 -22.36
C SER A 2 20.33 -53.42 -23.72
N ARG A 3 19.46 -52.46 -24.11
CA ARG A 3 19.08 -52.09 -25.49
C ARG A 3 18.53 -50.64 -25.42
N ARG A 4 19.29 -49.57 -25.62
CA ARG A 4 19.72 -48.88 -26.87
C ARG A 4 18.65 -48.69 -27.97
N THR A 5 18.33 -47.39 -28.13
CA THR A 5 18.13 -46.58 -29.37
C THR A 5 17.03 -46.93 -30.36
N HIS A 6 16.30 -45.91 -30.86
CA HIS A 6 16.52 -45.36 -32.20
C HIS A 6 15.80 -44.01 -32.39
N SER A 7 16.53 -43.03 -32.92
CA SER A 7 16.02 -41.77 -33.44
C SER A 7 15.73 -41.92 -34.94
N LEU A 8 14.74 -41.19 -35.45
CA LEU A 8 14.45 -41.11 -36.89
C LEU A 8 14.39 -39.64 -37.29
N ALA A 9 15.50 -39.17 -37.84
CA ALA A 9 15.60 -37.93 -38.59
C ALA A 9 15.13 -38.18 -40.03
N ARG A 10 14.15 -37.41 -40.51
CA ARG A 10 13.75 -37.42 -41.92
C ARG A 10 14.37 -36.23 -42.65
N ARG A 11 15.33 -36.56 -43.51
CA ARG A 11 15.89 -35.68 -44.55
C ARG A 11 14.91 -35.59 -45.72
N TRP A 12 14.74 -34.39 -46.27
CA TRP A 12 14.07 -34.17 -47.55
C TRP A 12 15.10 -33.63 -48.55
N THR A 13 15.18 -34.31 -49.69
CA THR A 13 16.09 -34.04 -50.81
C THR A 13 15.26 -33.79 -52.08
N GLY A 14 15.55 -32.69 -52.78
CA GLY A 14 15.27 -32.46 -54.21
C GLY A 14 13.79 -32.35 -54.60
N ALA A 15 13.40 -31.76 -55.72
CA ALA A 15 14.13 -31.08 -56.79
C ALA A 15 13.14 -30.11 -57.47
N ALA A 16 13.67 -29.06 -58.08
CA ALA A 16 12.91 -28.05 -58.81
C ALA A 16 12.37 -28.59 -60.14
N THR A 17 11.13 -28.24 -60.46
CA THR A 17 10.58 -28.25 -61.82
C THR A 17 9.79 -26.97 -62.02
N GLY A 18 10.26 -26.15 -62.96
CA GLY A 18 9.61 -24.91 -63.35
C GLY A 18 8.33 -25.16 -64.13
N LEU A 19 7.33 -24.32 -63.87
CA LEU A 19 6.25 -24.03 -64.80
C LEU A 19 6.19 -22.52 -64.99
N ALA A 20 6.26 -22.10 -66.26
CA ALA A 20 5.94 -20.77 -66.69
C ALA A 20 4.44 -20.52 -66.45
N ALA A 21 4.11 -19.56 -65.59
CA ALA A 21 2.75 -19.11 -65.35
C ALA A 21 2.56 -17.71 -65.96
N LEU A 22 1.57 -17.63 -66.85
CA LEU A 22 0.98 -16.42 -67.41
C LEU A 22 0.72 -15.38 -66.31
N LEU A 23 1.33 -14.20 -66.43
CA LEU A 23 1.08 -13.05 -65.55
C LEU A 23 -0.29 -12.45 -65.88
N ILE A 24 -1.33 -12.92 -65.20
CA ILE A 24 -2.57 -12.16 -65.04
C ILE A 24 -2.29 -11.13 -63.94
N ALA A 25 -2.22 -9.85 -64.32
CA ALA A 25 -2.11 -8.75 -63.37
C ALA A 25 -3.37 -8.70 -62.50
N MET A 26 -3.28 -9.25 -61.29
CA MET A 26 -4.28 -9.05 -60.26
C MET A 26 -4.13 -7.63 -59.69
N PRO A 27 -5.21 -6.87 -59.49
CA PRO A 27 -5.14 -5.61 -58.76
C PRO A 27 -4.67 -5.91 -57.33
N ALA A 28 -3.57 -5.27 -56.92
CA ALA A 28 -3.04 -5.40 -55.58
C ALA A 28 -4.13 -5.02 -54.54
N PRO A 29 -4.31 -5.80 -53.46
CA PRO A 29 -5.16 -5.36 -52.37
C PRO A 29 -4.56 -4.10 -51.77
N ALA A 30 -5.37 -3.05 -51.65
CA ALA A 30 -5.00 -1.83 -50.95
C ALA A 30 -4.42 -2.20 -49.57
N GLN A 31 -3.14 -1.92 -49.37
CA GLN A 31 -2.49 -2.10 -48.08
C GLN A 31 -3.17 -1.11 -47.11
N PRO A 32 -3.78 -1.56 -46.00
CA PRO A 32 -4.21 -0.63 -44.97
C PRO A 32 -2.96 0.12 -44.48
N GLY A 33 -2.95 1.44 -44.67
CA GLY A 33 -1.86 2.31 -44.26
C GLY A 33 -1.52 2.07 -42.79
N THR A 34 -0.28 1.70 -42.53
CA THR A 34 0.28 1.56 -41.17
C THR A 34 0.60 2.94 -40.61
N ASP A 35 -0.40 3.82 -40.50
CA ASP A 35 -0.28 5.17 -39.95
C ASP A 35 -1.16 5.37 -38.71
N ALA A 36 -1.28 4.33 -37.87
CA ALA A 36 -1.93 4.44 -36.56
C ALA A 36 -0.99 4.00 -35.43
N ALA A 37 0.29 4.32 -35.54
CA ALA A 37 1.23 4.31 -34.41
C ALA A 37 1.47 5.75 -33.91
N LYS A 38 0.39 6.50 -33.61
CA LYS A 38 0.53 7.76 -32.86
C LYS A 38 -0.79 8.21 -32.23
N ALA A 39 -1.06 7.68 -31.04
CA ALA A 39 -1.59 8.41 -29.88
C ALA A 39 -1.96 7.39 -28.80
N ALA A 40 -0.94 6.79 -28.17
CA ALA A 40 -1.10 6.54 -26.74
C ALA A 40 -1.22 7.93 -26.13
N ALA A 41 -2.46 8.40 -25.95
CA ALA A 41 -2.73 9.58 -25.16
C ALA A 41 -2.13 9.28 -23.79
N SER A 42 -0.95 9.82 -23.52
CA SER A 42 -0.37 9.87 -22.20
C SER A 42 -1.41 10.57 -21.34
N ALA A 43 -2.14 9.78 -20.54
CA ALA A 43 -2.98 10.33 -19.49
C ALA A 43 -2.14 11.38 -18.76
N PRO A 44 -2.68 12.58 -18.47
CA PRO A 44 -1.92 13.59 -17.77
C PRO A 44 -1.32 12.95 -16.52
N ALA A 45 -0.01 13.05 -16.36
CA ALA A 45 0.67 12.54 -15.18
C ALA A 45 -0.08 13.09 -13.97
N ALA A 46 -0.57 12.19 -13.12
CA ALA A 46 -1.25 12.60 -11.89
C ALA A 46 -0.35 13.62 -11.19
N PRO A 47 -0.90 14.75 -10.71
CA PRO A 47 -0.09 15.81 -10.10
C PRO A 47 0.82 15.19 -9.05
N GLN A 48 2.11 15.54 -9.11
CA GLN A 48 3.11 14.94 -8.24
C GLN A 48 2.71 15.15 -6.79
N ARG A 49 2.44 14.05 -6.08
CA ARG A 49 2.04 14.10 -4.67
C ARG A 49 3.14 14.77 -3.86
N ARG A 50 2.79 15.84 -3.15
CA ARG A 50 3.69 16.57 -2.25
C ARG A 50 3.08 16.69 -0.86
N SER A 51 3.92 16.76 0.16
CA SER A 51 3.47 17.02 1.53
C SER A 51 2.88 18.42 1.65
N GLY A 52 1.77 18.57 2.37
CA GLY A 52 1.20 19.88 2.70
C GLY A 52 2.14 20.75 3.55
N LEU A 53 3.19 20.18 4.14
CA LEU A 53 4.29 20.93 4.76
C LEU A 53 4.91 21.95 3.79
N ALA A 54 4.96 21.63 2.49
CA ALA A 54 5.51 22.52 1.47
C ALA A 54 4.66 23.78 1.24
N ASP A 55 3.40 23.78 1.66
CA ASP A 55 2.46 24.91 1.54
C ASP A 55 2.40 25.78 2.80
N MET A 56 3.06 25.34 3.88
CA MET A 56 3.08 26.07 5.15
C MET A 56 4.08 27.23 5.12
N SER A 57 3.84 28.26 5.94
CA SER A 57 4.82 29.35 6.15
C SER A 57 6.13 28.81 6.74
N PRO A 58 7.27 29.51 6.58
CA PRO A 58 8.54 29.08 7.16
C PRO A 58 8.47 28.84 8.68
N ALA A 59 7.72 29.67 9.40
CA ALA A 59 7.51 29.51 10.85
C ALA A 59 6.76 28.21 11.19
N LEU A 60 5.69 27.89 10.47
CA LEU A 60 4.95 26.64 10.68
C LEU A 60 5.77 25.41 10.29
N GLN A 61 6.59 25.51 9.25
CA GLN A 61 7.51 24.43 8.89
C GLN A 61 8.56 24.20 9.98
N ALA A 62 9.09 25.26 10.61
CA ALA A 62 10.02 25.14 11.72
C ALA A 62 9.39 24.42 12.93
N LEU A 63 8.16 24.80 13.30
CA LEU A 63 7.40 24.11 14.36
C LEU A 63 7.21 22.62 14.09
N GLN A 64 7.00 22.21 12.84
CA GLN A 64 6.81 20.79 12.50
C GLN A 64 8.11 19.98 12.48
N ARG A 65 9.26 20.63 12.22
CA ARG A 65 10.58 19.97 12.11
C ARG A 65 11.24 19.72 13.46
N GLU A 66 10.96 20.54 14.45
CA GLU A 66 11.57 20.46 15.78
C GLU A 66 10.59 19.86 16.79
N ASP A 67 10.93 18.67 17.29
CA ASP A 67 10.07 17.89 18.19
C ASP A 67 9.75 18.65 19.49
N SER A 68 10.70 19.42 20.01
CA SER A 68 10.51 20.24 21.22
C SER A 68 9.59 21.46 21.01
N GLN A 69 9.38 21.87 19.76
CA GLN A 69 8.52 23.01 19.39
C GLN A 69 7.17 22.56 18.82
N ASN A 70 7.06 21.31 18.40
CA ASN A 70 5.84 20.79 17.80
C ASN A 70 4.79 20.52 18.88
N PRO A 71 3.64 21.23 18.91
CA PRO A 71 2.61 21.01 19.93
C PRO A 71 2.01 19.60 19.90
N GLY A 72 2.13 18.87 18.79
CA GLY A 72 1.72 17.48 18.68
C GLY A 72 2.54 16.52 19.55
N PHE A 73 3.74 16.91 19.99
CA PHE A 73 4.56 16.07 20.86
C PHE A 73 4.01 15.94 22.29
N LEU A 74 3.07 16.77 22.70
CA LEU A 74 2.31 16.55 23.93
C LEU A 74 1.50 15.25 23.84
N ALA A 75 0.79 15.04 22.72
CA ALA A 75 0.04 13.80 22.48
C ALA A 75 0.95 12.58 22.35
N VAL A 76 2.17 12.74 21.82
CA VAL A 76 3.18 11.66 21.80
C VAL A 76 3.57 11.26 23.23
N GLN A 77 3.82 12.22 24.11
CA GLN A 77 4.16 11.96 25.51
C GLN A 77 3.01 11.28 26.25
N ASP A 78 1.77 11.76 26.06
CA ASP A 78 0.58 11.09 26.58
C ASP A 78 0.45 9.66 26.04
N GLY A 79 0.80 9.45 24.77
CA GLY A 79 0.83 8.14 24.13
C GLY A 79 1.86 7.21 24.78
N GLN A 80 3.03 7.73 25.13
CA GLN A 80 4.07 6.97 25.84
C GLN A 80 3.62 6.56 27.25
N ALA A 81 2.93 7.45 27.96
CA ALA A 81 2.33 7.12 29.26
C ALA A 81 1.26 6.02 29.09
N LEU A 82 0.32 6.21 28.16
CA LEU A 82 -0.72 5.25 27.84
C LEU A 82 -0.15 3.87 27.47
N TRP A 83 0.96 3.84 26.72
CA TRP A 83 1.63 2.61 26.30
C TRP A 83 2.11 1.76 27.48
N ALA A 84 2.60 2.41 28.54
CA ALA A 84 3.12 1.77 29.74
C ALA A 84 2.02 1.41 30.77
N THR A 85 0.88 2.11 30.75
CA THR A 85 -0.20 1.92 31.72
C THR A 85 -0.98 0.63 31.47
N ALA A 86 -1.18 -0.16 32.53
CA ALA A 86 -2.07 -1.32 32.50
C ALA A 86 -3.53 -0.89 32.41
N ALA A 87 -4.33 -1.56 31.56
CA ALA A 87 -5.72 -1.21 31.32
C ALA A 87 -6.65 -2.43 31.30
N GLY A 88 -7.93 -2.15 31.51
CA GLY A 88 -9.04 -3.11 31.41
C GLY A 88 -9.01 -4.24 32.46
N ALA A 89 -9.95 -5.18 32.34
CA ALA A 89 -10.06 -6.28 33.29
C ALA A 89 -8.85 -7.24 33.25
N ALA A 90 -8.14 -7.30 32.11
CA ALA A 90 -6.94 -8.14 31.98
C ALA A 90 -5.69 -7.52 32.65
N GLN A 91 -5.74 -6.25 33.06
CA GLN A 91 -4.63 -5.53 33.71
C GLN A 91 -3.32 -5.60 32.91
N LYS A 92 -3.39 -5.43 31.59
CA LYS A 92 -2.24 -5.47 30.67
C LYS A 92 -1.96 -4.10 30.06
N SER A 93 -0.69 -3.74 29.95
CA SER A 93 -0.25 -2.57 29.19
C SER A 93 0.09 -2.96 27.75
N CYS A 94 0.14 -1.99 26.84
CA CYS A 94 0.60 -2.22 25.46
C CYS A 94 2.04 -2.76 25.47
N ALA A 95 2.90 -2.17 26.33
CA ALA A 95 4.28 -2.57 26.52
C ALA A 95 4.45 -4.03 26.95
N SER A 96 3.50 -4.59 27.73
CA SER A 96 3.60 -5.98 28.20
C SER A 96 3.60 -7.03 27.08
N CYS A 97 3.05 -6.70 25.91
CA CYS A 97 3.04 -7.60 24.74
C CYS A 97 3.93 -7.10 23.60
N HIS A 98 4.03 -5.79 23.41
CA HIS A 98 4.75 -5.19 22.28
C HIS A 98 6.13 -4.64 22.64
N GLY A 99 6.51 -4.59 23.93
CA GLY A 99 7.78 -4.05 24.37
C GLY A 99 7.95 -2.55 24.07
N GLU A 100 9.18 -2.13 23.80
CA GLU A 100 9.51 -0.73 23.52
C GLU A 100 9.02 -0.27 22.15
N PRO A 101 8.22 0.83 22.07
CA PRO A 101 7.64 1.33 20.82
C PRO A 101 8.66 1.52 19.70
N ALA A 102 9.82 2.11 20.02
CA ALA A 102 10.86 2.43 19.05
C ALA A 102 11.44 1.20 18.33
N ARG A 103 11.37 0.02 18.96
CA ARG A 103 11.86 -1.23 18.37
C ARG A 103 10.74 -2.01 17.70
N SER A 104 9.54 -2.02 18.26
CA SER A 104 8.47 -2.91 17.82
C SER A 104 7.48 -2.30 16.83
N LEU A 105 7.41 -0.97 16.74
CA LEU A 105 6.40 -0.27 15.92
C LEU A 105 6.97 0.41 14.68
N ALA A 106 8.23 0.19 14.36
CA ALA A 106 8.88 0.77 13.18
C ALA A 106 8.08 0.44 11.90
N GLY A 107 7.61 1.49 11.22
CA GLY A 107 6.86 1.37 9.96
C GLY A 107 5.41 0.89 10.08
N VAL A 108 4.90 0.56 11.27
CA VAL A 108 3.54 0.01 11.45
C VAL A 108 2.46 0.99 10.97
N ALA A 109 2.56 2.26 11.33
CA ALA A 109 1.55 3.26 10.95
C ALA A 109 1.45 3.44 9.43
N ALA A 110 2.58 3.32 8.72
CA ALA A 110 2.65 3.45 7.26
C ALA A 110 2.00 2.29 6.49
N ARG A 111 1.46 1.28 7.18
CA ARG A 111 0.78 0.11 6.63
C ARG A 111 -0.73 0.10 6.89
N TYR A 112 -1.28 1.18 7.46
CA TYR A 112 -2.73 1.33 7.64
C TYR A 112 -3.33 2.30 6.60
N PRO A 113 -4.61 2.11 6.19
CA PRO A 113 -5.57 1.09 6.64
C PRO A 113 -5.23 -0.33 6.16
N ALA A 114 -5.64 -1.35 6.93
CA ALA A 114 -5.35 -2.76 6.67
C ALA A 114 -6.56 -3.66 7.00
N TRP A 115 -6.68 -4.80 6.33
CA TRP A 115 -7.72 -5.79 6.63
C TRP A 115 -7.45 -6.51 7.95
N ASP A 116 -8.46 -6.62 8.81
CA ASP A 116 -8.42 -7.41 10.04
C ASP A 116 -9.27 -8.67 9.89
N SER A 117 -8.62 -9.81 9.72
CA SER A 117 -9.31 -11.10 9.53
C SER A 117 -10.21 -11.47 10.70
N ALA A 118 -9.83 -11.11 11.93
CA ALA A 118 -10.59 -11.45 13.13
C ALA A 118 -11.95 -10.72 13.22
N SER A 119 -12.05 -9.49 12.70
CA SER A 119 -13.31 -8.73 12.66
C SER A 119 -13.96 -8.71 11.27
N GLY A 120 -13.34 -9.33 10.27
CA GLY A 120 -13.84 -9.38 8.90
C GLY A 120 -14.03 -7.99 8.27
N ARG A 121 -13.22 -7.01 8.66
CA ARG A 121 -13.32 -5.61 8.17
C ARG A 121 -11.96 -4.95 8.08
N ALA A 122 -11.87 -3.87 7.31
CA ALA A 122 -10.70 -2.99 7.35
C ALA A 122 -10.68 -2.16 8.64
N LEU A 123 -9.49 -1.96 9.18
CA LEU A 123 -9.23 -1.06 10.29
C LEU A 123 -8.27 0.04 9.82
N ASN A 124 -8.52 1.28 10.26
CA ASN A 124 -7.50 2.31 10.30
C ASN A 124 -6.61 2.11 11.56
N LEU A 125 -5.61 2.98 11.77
CA LEU A 125 -4.68 2.83 12.87
C LEU A 125 -5.38 2.87 14.25
N GLY A 126 -6.30 3.81 14.47
CA GLY A 126 -7.10 3.88 15.70
C GLY A 126 -7.98 2.66 15.91
N GLY A 127 -8.60 2.15 14.83
CA GLY A 127 -9.35 0.90 14.84
C GLY A 127 -8.51 -0.30 15.26
N ARG A 128 -7.24 -0.37 14.82
CA ARG A 128 -6.29 -1.39 15.30
C ARG A 128 -6.00 -1.26 16.79
N VAL A 129 -5.73 -0.04 17.28
CA VAL A 129 -5.51 0.22 18.71
C VAL A 129 -6.71 -0.26 19.52
N ASN A 130 -7.92 0.14 19.13
CA ASN A 130 -9.16 -0.28 19.79
C ASN A 130 -9.40 -1.78 19.73
N ALA A 131 -9.10 -2.43 18.61
CA ALA A 131 -9.19 -3.88 18.49
C ALA A 131 -8.28 -4.58 19.52
N CYS A 132 -7.05 -4.09 19.72
CA CYS A 132 -6.15 -4.63 20.74
C CYS A 132 -6.67 -4.40 22.16
N ARG A 133 -7.15 -3.18 22.46
CA ARG A 133 -7.73 -2.84 23.77
C ARG A 133 -8.89 -3.76 24.15
N VAL A 134 -9.84 -3.94 23.25
CA VAL A 134 -11.02 -4.78 23.51
C VAL A 134 -10.63 -6.24 23.65
N ARG A 135 -9.81 -6.79 22.74
CA ARG A 135 -9.52 -8.22 22.70
C ARG A 135 -8.52 -8.67 23.76
N HIS A 136 -7.52 -7.85 24.08
CA HIS A 136 -6.35 -8.28 24.86
C HIS A 136 -6.24 -7.59 26.21
N GLN A 137 -6.71 -6.35 26.33
CA GLN A 137 -6.79 -5.65 27.62
C GLN A 137 -8.15 -5.83 28.29
N GLN A 138 -9.18 -6.23 27.52
CA GLN A 138 -10.57 -6.24 27.97
C GLN A 138 -10.97 -4.84 28.50
N ALA A 139 -10.53 -3.81 27.77
CA ALA A 139 -10.80 -2.41 28.07
C ALA A 139 -11.84 -1.85 27.09
N THR A 140 -12.58 -0.83 27.52
CA THR A 140 -13.44 -0.05 26.65
C THR A 140 -12.62 0.55 25.50
N PRO A 141 -13.10 0.48 24.25
CA PRO A 141 -12.44 1.15 23.14
C PRO A 141 -12.46 2.67 23.38
N GLY A 142 -11.38 3.35 23.02
CA GLY A 142 -11.37 4.81 22.99
C GLY A 142 -12.37 5.32 21.95
N ALA A 143 -13.09 6.40 22.28
CA ALA A 143 -13.98 7.05 21.33
C ALA A 143 -13.20 7.60 20.13
N VAL A 144 -13.87 7.73 18.99
CA VAL A 144 -13.27 8.38 17.81
C VAL A 144 -12.85 9.80 18.20
N ASP A 145 -11.65 10.19 17.80
CA ASP A 145 -11.02 11.48 18.12
C ASP A 145 -10.86 11.81 19.61
N SER A 146 -10.97 10.81 20.51
CA SER A 146 -10.64 11.01 21.92
C SER A 146 -9.15 11.29 22.10
N SER A 147 -8.80 12.08 23.11
CA SER A 147 -7.39 12.37 23.46
C SER A 147 -6.57 11.09 23.65
N GLU A 148 -7.14 10.08 24.31
CA GLU A 148 -6.50 8.78 24.51
C GLU A 148 -6.18 8.08 23.18
N LEU A 149 -7.15 8.02 22.25
CA LEU A 149 -6.94 7.33 20.97
C LEU A 149 -5.97 8.11 20.08
N LEU A 150 -6.08 9.44 20.07
CA LEU A 150 -5.16 10.32 19.36
C LEU A 150 -3.73 10.19 19.91
N ALA A 151 -3.55 10.18 21.24
CA ALA A 151 -2.25 10.00 21.88
C ALA A 151 -1.60 8.65 21.52
N GLY A 152 -2.37 7.55 21.62
CA GLY A 152 -1.89 6.23 21.23
C GLY A 152 -1.49 6.15 19.76
N THR A 153 -2.29 6.73 18.86
CA THR A 153 -1.96 6.75 17.42
C THR A 153 -0.83 7.71 17.08
N ALA A 154 -0.65 8.81 17.81
CA ALA A 154 0.45 9.76 17.65
C ALA A 154 1.80 9.09 17.97
N LEU A 155 1.89 8.36 19.08
CA LEU A 155 3.07 7.56 19.41
C LEU A 155 3.39 6.54 18.31
N ILE A 156 2.41 5.75 17.86
CA ILE A 156 2.63 4.74 16.82
C ILE A 156 3.02 5.40 15.47
N GLY A 157 2.41 6.53 15.15
CA GLY A 157 2.71 7.34 13.97
C GLY A 157 4.16 7.83 13.98
N LEU A 158 4.65 8.30 15.13
CA LEU A 158 6.02 8.76 15.31
C LEU A 158 7.03 7.67 14.94
N GLN A 159 6.76 6.43 15.30
CA GLN A 159 7.65 5.30 15.01
C GLN A 159 7.75 4.96 13.51
N SER A 160 6.89 5.54 12.68
CA SER A 160 6.93 5.38 11.23
C SER A 160 7.39 6.65 10.49
N ARG A 161 7.85 7.68 11.22
CA ARG A 161 8.31 8.94 10.63
C ARG A 161 9.42 8.71 9.60
N GLY A 162 9.29 9.36 8.44
CA GLY A 162 10.22 9.24 7.31
C GLY A 162 10.02 8.00 6.43
N GLN A 163 9.13 7.07 6.80
CA GLN A 163 8.85 5.88 5.99
C GLN A 163 7.82 6.18 4.89
N PRO A 164 7.90 5.50 3.72
CA PRO A 164 6.89 5.61 2.69
C PRO A 164 5.53 5.10 3.17
N ILE A 165 4.48 5.92 2.98
CA ILE A 165 3.08 5.51 3.16
C ILE A 165 2.77 4.45 2.09
N ALA A 166 2.56 3.21 2.53
CA ALA A 166 2.26 2.08 1.66
C ALA A 166 1.33 1.09 2.37
N PRO A 167 0.01 1.38 2.40
CA PRO A 167 -0.99 0.40 2.81
C PRO A 167 -0.87 -0.89 1.96
N PRO A 168 -1.21 -2.06 2.52
CA PRO A 168 -1.09 -3.33 1.82
C PRO A 168 -1.96 -3.37 0.55
N ASP A 169 -1.43 -3.97 -0.51
CA ASP A 169 -2.21 -4.29 -1.71
C ASP A 169 -3.05 -5.55 -1.47
N ASP A 170 -4.11 -5.37 -0.68
CA ASP A 170 -5.07 -6.41 -0.36
C ASP A 170 -6.34 -6.20 -1.20
N ALA A 171 -6.73 -7.23 -1.96
CA ALA A 171 -7.93 -7.20 -2.80
C ALA A 171 -9.21 -6.94 -1.98
N ARG A 172 -9.24 -7.34 -0.70
CA ARG A 172 -10.38 -7.09 0.20
C ARG A 172 -10.55 -5.60 0.53
N LEU A 173 -9.50 -4.79 0.35
CA LEU A 173 -9.57 -3.34 0.49
C LEU A 173 -10.05 -2.63 -0.79
N ALA A 174 -10.12 -3.32 -1.93
CA ALA A 174 -10.48 -2.69 -3.20
C ALA A 174 -11.88 -2.03 -3.20
N PRO A 175 -12.94 -2.64 -2.63
CA PRO A 175 -14.25 -1.98 -2.55
C PRO A 175 -14.21 -0.69 -1.72
N LEU A 176 -13.47 -0.67 -0.61
CA LEU A 176 -13.32 0.51 0.24
C LEU A 176 -12.50 1.62 -0.45
N ARG A 177 -11.47 1.25 -1.23
CA ARG A 177 -10.73 2.19 -2.07
C ARG A 177 -11.63 2.83 -3.13
N ALA A 178 -12.44 2.03 -3.80
CA ALA A 178 -13.40 2.52 -4.80
C ALA A 178 -14.44 3.45 -4.18
N GLN A 179 -14.97 3.11 -3.00
CA GLN A 179 -15.89 3.97 -2.26
C GLN A 179 -15.22 5.29 -1.85
N GLY A 180 -14.00 5.25 -1.31
CA GLY A 180 -13.24 6.45 -0.96
C GLY A 180 -12.97 7.34 -2.16
N GLN A 181 -12.67 6.74 -3.32
CA GLN A 181 -12.53 7.47 -4.58
C GLN A 181 -13.84 8.16 -4.97
N ALA A 182 -14.98 7.47 -4.90
CA ALA A 182 -16.27 8.05 -5.25
C ALA A 182 -16.69 9.23 -4.35
N ILE A 183 -16.28 9.23 -3.07
CA ILE A 183 -16.58 10.33 -2.14
C ILE A 183 -15.67 11.55 -2.38
N TRP A 184 -14.46 11.33 -2.91
CA TRP A 184 -13.46 12.39 -3.08
C TRP A 184 -13.63 13.20 -4.37
N GLN A 185 -14.27 12.62 -5.39
CA GLN A 185 -14.55 13.29 -6.67
C GLN A 185 -15.69 14.31 -6.53
#